data_AF-A0A2K2VLN6-F1
#
_entry.id   AF-A0A2K2VLN6-F1
#
_cell.length_a   1.000
_cell.length_b   1.000
_cell.length_c   1.000
_cell.angle_alpha   90.00
_cell.angle_beta   90.00
_cell.angle_gamma   90.00
#
_symmetry.space_group_name_H-M   'P 1'
#
loop_
_entity.id
_entity.type
_entity.pdbx_description
1 polymer ?
#
loop_
_entity_poly.entity_id
_entity_poly.type
_entity_poly.pdbx_seq_one_letter_code
_entity_poly.pdbx_strand_id
1 'polypeptide(L)'
;MIDCPPEMPFDECLKRQMTSKQGSPSSSSHSSSGFSKPVISTHSYSSGGSHHSFGASHSASIRGGSSFHMSFGKNTITTASQNKSSSIANHTSKGGVVVNKQTIIVKSNFEMAGRLNKQGKRNNAKTLGSHASANLSYMENHGARDLENNPSLSNIYDEDGERMSKDEYEKLKQDLNAGVDAFRRTVIDVGQSDLDRDDMNRLVRESLQEFQEKSGKQFKYVYAIHTDTDQIHAHVLSHGKSHEINMTKEHLQLFKQTVGEKTNELLQEQKLENGRDQSFEKQMNQSNDKENQTLLSL
;
A
#
# COMPACT_ATOMS: atom_id res chain seq x y z
N MET A 1 -21.39 -15.54 -6.64
CA MET A 1 -20.04 -15.10 -7.09
C MET A 1 -19.09 -16.25 -6.78
N ILE A 2 -18.10 -16.52 -7.62
CA ILE A 2 -17.14 -17.60 -7.32
C ILE A 2 -16.14 -17.04 -6.30
N ASP A 3 -16.21 -17.53 -5.07
CA ASP A 3 -15.21 -17.23 -4.04
C ASP A 3 -13.84 -17.78 -4.48
N CYS A 4 -12.86 -16.89 -4.54
CA CYS A 4 -11.48 -17.26 -4.81
C CYS A 4 -10.77 -17.52 -3.47
N PRO A 5 -10.22 -18.72 -3.26
CA PRO A 5 -9.46 -19.04 -2.05
C PRO A 5 -8.23 -18.13 -1.90
N PRO A 6 -7.81 -17.83 -0.66
CA PRO A 6 -6.71 -16.91 -0.38
C PRO A 6 -5.34 -17.38 -0.91
N GLU A 7 -5.19 -18.67 -1.20
CA GLU A 7 -3.96 -19.26 -1.73
C GLU A 7 -3.88 -19.22 -3.26
N MET A 8 -4.95 -18.82 -3.95
CA MET A 8 -5.03 -18.86 -5.40
C MET A 8 -4.33 -17.65 -6.03
N PRO A 9 -3.40 -17.86 -6.98
CA PRO A 9 -2.81 -16.76 -7.75
C PRO A 9 -3.88 -15.93 -8.45
N PHE A 10 -3.77 -14.60 -8.36
CA PHE A 10 -4.76 -13.66 -8.88
C PHE A 10 -5.13 -13.90 -10.35
N ASP A 11 -4.15 -14.24 -11.20
CA ASP A 11 -4.36 -14.53 -12.63
C ASP A 11 -5.27 -15.75 -12.84
N GLU A 12 -5.23 -16.73 -11.93
CA GLU A 12 -6.06 -17.93 -11.98
C GLU A 12 -7.48 -17.64 -11.47
N CYS A 13 -7.62 -16.83 -10.42
CA CYS A 13 -8.92 -16.33 -9.94
C CYS A 13 -9.64 -15.52 -11.04
N LEU A 14 -8.93 -14.59 -11.68
CA LEU A 14 -9.46 -13.75 -12.76
C LEU A 14 -9.91 -14.60 -13.97
N LYS A 15 -9.13 -15.62 -14.32
CA LYS A 15 -9.47 -16.55 -15.41
C LYS A 15 -10.74 -17.34 -15.09
N ARG A 16 -10.91 -17.83 -13.85
CA ARG A 16 -12.11 -18.57 -13.40
C ARG A 16 -13.36 -17.70 -13.42
N GLN A 17 -13.25 -16.44 -13.02
CA GLN A 17 -14.38 -15.50 -13.09
C GLN A 17 -14.81 -15.24 -14.53
N MET A 18 -13.86 -15.10 -15.46
CA MET A 18 -14.14 -14.88 -16.89
C MET A 18 -14.73 -16.11 -17.58
N THR A 19 -14.33 -17.33 -17.21
CA THR A 19 -14.88 -18.57 -17.79
C THR A 19 -16.26 -18.93 -17.26
N SER A 20 -16.63 -18.46 -16.06
CA SER A 20 -17.96 -18.74 -15.48
C SER A 20 -19.13 -18.02 -16.18
N LYS A 21 -18.83 -17.03 -17.04
CA LYS A 21 -19.85 -16.33 -17.85
C LYS A 21 -20.23 -17.06 -19.15
N GLN A 22 -19.63 -18.21 -19.46
CA GLN A 22 -20.01 -19.01 -20.61
C GLN A 22 -20.48 -20.40 -20.17
N GLY A 23 -21.80 -20.54 -19.96
CA GLY A 23 -22.40 -21.85 -19.83
C GLY A 23 -23.77 -21.89 -19.18
N SER A 24 -24.82 -21.56 -19.93
CA SER A 24 -26.05 -22.37 -20.03
C SER A 24 -26.92 -21.84 -21.18
N PRO A 25 -27.22 -22.66 -22.22
CA PRO A 25 -28.09 -22.27 -23.31
C PRO A 25 -29.56 -22.46 -22.90
N SER A 26 -30.37 -21.43 -23.08
CA SER A 26 -31.84 -21.55 -23.07
C SER A 26 -32.34 -21.64 -24.52
N SER A 27 -33.25 -22.57 -24.73
CA SER A 27 -33.79 -23.03 -26.00
C SER A 27 -34.80 -22.08 -26.63
N SER A 28 -34.59 -21.82 -27.93
CA SER A 28 -35.54 -21.68 -29.03
C SER A 28 -36.76 -20.72 -28.92
N SER A 29 -36.81 -19.76 -29.84
CA SER A 29 -37.84 -19.79 -30.89
C SER A 29 -37.40 -19.01 -32.13
N HIS A 30 -37.68 -19.61 -33.29
CA HIS A 30 -37.40 -19.11 -34.63
C HIS A 30 -38.21 -17.85 -34.97
N SER A 31 -37.60 -16.92 -35.71
CA SER A 31 -38.27 -16.29 -36.86
C SER A 31 -37.24 -15.69 -37.81
N SER A 32 -37.44 -16.02 -39.08
CA SER A 32 -36.60 -15.76 -40.24
C SER A 32 -36.98 -14.47 -40.95
N SER A 33 -35.97 -13.70 -41.36
CA SER A 33 -35.89 -12.77 -42.51
C SER A 33 -34.78 -11.76 -42.15
N GLY A 34 -33.87 -11.32 -43.00
CA GLY A 34 -33.68 -11.36 -44.43
C GLY A 34 -32.77 -10.16 -44.75
N PHE A 35 -31.96 -10.28 -45.80
CA PHE A 35 -31.30 -9.19 -46.54
C PHE A 35 -29.97 -8.56 -46.02
N SER A 36 -28.96 -8.84 -46.85
CA SER A 36 -28.03 -7.89 -47.50
C SER A 36 -26.69 -7.50 -46.86
N LYS A 37 -25.64 -8.02 -47.51
CA LYS A 37 -24.27 -7.51 -47.58
C LYS A 37 -24.21 -6.12 -48.26
N PRO A 38 -23.15 -5.34 -48.02
CA PRO A 38 -22.04 -5.24 -49.00
C PRO A 38 -20.67 -5.39 -48.29
N VAL A 39 -19.60 -6.00 -48.81
CA VAL A 39 -18.82 -5.83 -50.06
C VAL A 39 -17.95 -4.55 -50.09
N ILE A 40 -16.64 -4.78 -49.87
CA ILE A 40 -15.42 -4.12 -50.41
C ILE A 40 -15.05 -2.71 -49.92
N SER A 41 -13.85 -2.56 -49.34
CA SER A 41 -12.70 -1.97 -50.06
C SER A 41 -11.38 -2.07 -49.27
N THR A 42 -10.43 -2.78 -49.87
CA THR A 42 -9.01 -2.84 -49.52
C THR A 42 -8.28 -1.68 -50.21
N HIS A 43 -7.57 -0.85 -49.44
CA HIS A 43 -6.46 -0.05 -49.98
C HIS A 43 -5.19 -0.30 -49.18
N SER A 44 -4.33 -1.09 -49.80
CA SER A 44 -2.90 -1.20 -49.59
C SER A 44 -2.19 0.08 -50.08
N TYR A 45 -1.31 0.65 -49.24
CA TYR A 45 -0.22 1.50 -49.71
C TYR A 45 1.11 0.88 -49.27
N SER A 46 1.87 0.42 -50.27
CA SER A 46 3.29 0.11 -50.18
C SER A 46 4.10 1.29 -50.71
N SER A 47 5.11 1.67 -49.95
CA SER A 47 6.32 2.39 -50.37
C SER A 47 7.36 2.08 -49.27
N GLY A 48 8.55 1.52 -49.48
CA GLY A 48 9.39 1.43 -50.68
C GLY A 48 10.71 2.16 -50.41
N GLY A 49 11.78 1.41 -50.13
CA GLY A 49 13.19 1.87 -50.11
C GLY A 49 13.66 2.61 -48.85
N SER A 50 14.89 2.51 -48.34
CA SER A 50 16.12 1.92 -48.88
C SER A 50 17.14 1.68 -47.75
N HIS A 51 18.04 0.73 -48.01
CA HIS A 51 19.26 0.39 -47.28
C HIS A 51 20.16 1.58 -46.95
N HIS A 52 20.83 1.54 -45.79
CA HIS A 52 22.26 1.83 -45.66
C HIS A 52 22.85 1.11 -44.43
N SER A 53 23.78 0.19 -44.70
CA SER A 53 24.68 -0.44 -43.73
C SER A 53 26.10 0.09 -43.96
N PHE A 54 26.76 0.61 -42.93
CA PHE A 54 28.22 0.74 -42.72
C PHE A 54 28.38 1.20 -41.25
N GLY A 55 29.25 0.71 -40.38
CA GLY A 55 30.32 -0.27 -40.42
C GLY A 55 30.83 -0.51 -38.98
N ALA A 56 31.60 -1.58 -38.80
CA ALA A 56 32.38 -1.89 -37.59
C ALA A 56 33.36 -0.72 -37.26
N SER A 57 33.85 -0.51 -36.03
CA SER A 57 34.82 -1.38 -35.35
C SER A 57 35.24 -0.81 -33.98
N HIS A 58 35.82 -1.69 -33.14
CA HIS A 58 36.82 -1.45 -32.08
C HIS A 58 36.37 -1.22 -30.62
N SER A 59 36.30 -2.34 -29.90
CA SER A 59 37.13 -2.72 -28.76
C SER A 59 38.05 -1.65 -28.13
N ALA A 60 37.84 -1.35 -26.85
CA ALA A 60 38.90 -1.00 -25.92
C ALA A 60 38.58 -1.54 -24.52
N SER A 61 39.40 -2.49 -24.08
CA SER A 61 39.45 -3.04 -22.73
C SER A 61 40.19 -2.06 -21.83
N ILE A 62 39.58 -1.66 -20.70
CA ILE A 62 40.32 -1.07 -19.58
C ILE A 62 40.12 -1.97 -18.36
N ARG A 63 41.18 -2.71 -18.04
CA ARG A 63 41.47 -3.28 -16.73
C ARG A 63 41.79 -2.14 -15.76
N GLY A 64 41.24 -2.18 -14.56
CA GLY A 64 41.59 -1.26 -13.49
C GLY A 64 40.81 -1.57 -12.22
N GLY A 65 41.15 -2.69 -11.56
CA GLY A 65 40.64 -3.01 -10.24
C GLY A 65 41.21 -2.06 -9.19
N SER A 66 40.34 -1.58 -8.31
CA SER A 66 40.71 -1.04 -7.00
C SER A 66 39.77 -1.63 -5.97
N SER A 67 40.29 -2.59 -5.20
CA SER A 67 39.67 -3.13 -4.00
C SER A 67 39.73 -2.07 -2.89
N PHE A 68 38.57 -1.54 -2.50
CA PHE A 68 38.46 -0.80 -1.24
C PHE A 68 38.21 -1.80 -0.11
N HIS A 69 39.29 -2.13 0.61
CA HIS A 69 39.30 -2.90 1.85
C HIS A 69 39.22 -1.92 3.03
N MET A 70 38.03 -1.78 3.63
CA MET A 70 37.88 -1.01 4.87
C MET A 70 37.94 -1.97 6.07
N SER A 71 39.11 -1.97 6.72
CA SER A 71 39.37 -2.61 8.00
C SER A 71 38.74 -1.78 9.12
N PHE A 72 37.74 -2.34 9.82
CA PHE A 72 37.23 -1.74 11.04
C PHE A 72 38.02 -2.27 12.23
N GLY A 73 38.99 -1.47 12.67
CA GLY A 73 39.73 -1.67 13.91
C GLY A 73 38.81 -1.59 15.12
N LYS A 74 38.94 -2.58 16.00
CA LYS A 74 38.52 -2.50 17.40
C LYS A 74 39.29 -1.37 18.08
N ASN A 75 38.60 -0.51 18.82
CA ASN A 75 39.16 0.10 20.02
C ASN A 75 38.05 0.38 21.03
N THR A 76 38.26 -0.18 22.22
CA THR A 76 37.47 0.00 23.43
C THR A 76 38.13 1.11 24.23
N ILE A 77 37.44 2.23 24.50
CA ILE A 77 37.72 3.09 25.67
C ILE A 77 36.37 3.55 26.25
N THR A 78 36.16 3.14 27.49
CA THR A 78 35.10 3.54 28.42
C THR A 78 35.30 4.97 28.90
N THR A 79 34.27 5.81 28.80
CA THR A 79 34.01 6.90 29.75
C THR A 79 32.50 7.01 29.98
N ALA A 80 32.13 7.02 31.25
CA ALA A 80 30.75 7.04 31.73
C ALA A 80 30.13 8.43 31.55
N SER A 81 28.96 8.49 30.94
CA SER A 81 28.02 9.59 31.12
C SER A 81 26.61 9.05 30.99
N GLN A 82 25.82 9.26 32.05
CA GLN A 82 24.43 8.86 32.14
C GLN A 82 23.58 9.72 31.21
N ASN A 83 23.10 9.13 30.13
CA ASN A 83 21.88 9.54 29.45
C ASN A 83 21.22 8.26 28.92
N LYS A 84 20.06 7.90 29.50
CA LYS A 84 19.20 6.83 28.97
C LYS A 84 18.59 7.30 27.65
N SER A 85 19.40 7.31 26.59
CA SER A 85 18.91 7.13 25.25
C SER A 85 18.73 5.64 25.07
N SER A 86 17.48 5.19 24.91
CA SER A 86 17.15 3.84 24.49
C SER A 86 17.78 3.59 23.13
N SER A 87 19.00 3.03 23.13
CA SER A 87 19.60 2.50 21.92
C SER A 87 18.76 1.32 21.47
N ILE A 88 17.87 1.56 20.51
CA ILE A 88 17.18 0.52 19.77
C ILE A 88 18.28 -0.32 19.13
N ALA A 89 18.53 -1.49 19.71
CA ALA A 89 19.43 -2.47 19.16
C ALA A 89 18.89 -2.83 17.77
N ASN A 90 19.57 -2.39 16.72
CA ASN A 90 19.31 -2.74 15.33
C ASN A 90 19.59 -4.24 15.14
N HIS A 91 18.67 -5.08 15.60
CA HIS A 91 18.60 -6.48 15.21
C HIS A 91 18.08 -6.53 13.79
N THR A 92 19.03 -6.57 12.85
CA THR A 92 18.84 -6.96 11.44
C THR A 92 18.50 -8.45 11.35
N SER A 93 17.43 -8.88 12.02
CA SER A 93 16.85 -10.18 11.74
C SER A 93 16.02 -10.05 10.47
N LYS A 94 16.03 -11.06 9.60
CA LYS A 94 15.18 -11.12 8.40
C LYS A 94 13.67 -11.14 8.72
N GLY A 95 13.30 -11.10 10.00
CA GLY A 95 11.93 -10.99 10.50
C GLY A 95 11.47 -9.54 10.50
N GLY A 96 10.15 -9.34 10.36
CA GLY A 96 9.54 -8.01 10.44
C GLY A 96 9.81 -7.31 11.78
N VAL A 97 9.39 -6.06 11.88
CA VAL A 97 9.43 -5.33 13.14
C VAL A 97 8.39 -5.94 14.08
N VAL A 98 8.79 -6.26 15.31
CA VAL A 98 7.89 -6.86 16.32
C VAL A 98 7.52 -5.80 17.34
N VAL A 99 6.21 -5.57 17.51
CA VAL A 99 5.65 -4.64 18.48
C VAL A 99 4.61 -5.37 19.31
N ASN A 100 4.69 -5.24 20.64
CA ASN A 100 3.75 -5.89 21.56
C ASN A 100 3.56 -7.42 21.28
N LYS A 101 4.67 -8.13 20.99
CA LYS A 101 4.70 -9.56 20.62
C LYS A 101 4.01 -9.92 19.29
N GLN A 102 3.53 -8.95 18.52
CA GLN A 102 2.99 -9.15 17.18
C GLN A 102 3.99 -8.69 16.12
N THR A 103 4.00 -9.36 14.98
CA THR A 103 4.86 -8.99 13.86
C THR A 103 4.12 -8.03 12.95
N ILE A 104 4.72 -6.87 12.70
CA ILE A 104 4.21 -5.91 11.73
C ILE A 104 4.58 -6.38 10.33
N ILE A 105 3.56 -6.47 9.49
CA ILE A 105 3.63 -6.90 8.10
C ILE A 105 3.46 -5.67 7.20
N VAL A 106 4.57 -5.23 6.60
CA VAL A 106 4.54 -4.26 5.50
C VAL A 106 4.92 -4.98 4.21
N LYS A 107 3.93 -5.26 3.36
CA LYS A 107 4.11 -5.95 2.08
C LYS A 107 3.97 -4.96 0.95
N SER A 108 5.01 -4.78 0.14
CA SER A 108 5.01 -3.79 -0.93
C SER A 108 5.36 -4.39 -2.30
N ASN A 109 4.63 -3.97 -3.33
CA ASN A 109 4.85 -4.31 -4.73
C ASN A 109 5.06 -3.03 -5.55
N PHE A 110 6.08 -3.00 -6.40
CA PHE A 110 6.44 -1.83 -7.20
C PHE A 110 6.45 -2.16 -8.69
N GLU A 111 5.82 -1.30 -9.49
CA GLU A 111 5.80 -1.38 -10.95
C GLU A 111 6.26 -0.04 -11.53
N MET A 112 7.07 -0.08 -12.60
CA MET A 112 7.52 1.11 -13.33
C MET A 112 7.47 0.88 -14.84
N ALA A 113 7.21 1.94 -15.60
CA ALA A 113 7.14 1.88 -17.06
C ALA A 113 8.52 1.57 -17.66
N GLY A 114 8.54 0.86 -18.79
CA GLY A 114 9.75 0.50 -19.52
C GLY A 114 10.59 -0.63 -18.90
N ARG A 115 10.32 -1.03 -17.65
CA ARG A 115 10.96 -2.19 -17.01
C ARG A 115 10.30 -3.49 -17.45
N LEU A 116 11.13 -4.52 -17.65
CA LEU A 116 10.65 -5.87 -17.96
C LEU A 116 9.91 -6.44 -16.74
N ASN A 117 8.67 -6.87 -16.94
CA ASN A 117 7.86 -7.53 -15.92
C ASN A 117 8.12 -9.06 -15.89
N LYS A 118 7.46 -9.76 -14.97
CA LYS A 118 7.60 -11.23 -14.80
C LYS A 118 7.20 -12.01 -16.06
N GLN A 119 6.34 -11.44 -16.90
CA GLN A 119 5.86 -12.00 -18.15
C GLN A 119 6.77 -11.63 -19.35
N GLY A 120 7.92 -11.00 -19.12
CA GLY A 120 8.83 -10.61 -20.19
C GLY A 120 8.34 -9.42 -21.03
N LYS A 121 7.33 -8.68 -20.57
CA LYS A 121 6.79 -7.50 -21.26
C LYS A 121 7.29 -6.22 -20.61
N ARG A 122 7.42 -5.15 -21.40
CA ARG A 122 7.69 -3.80 -20.90
C ARG A 122 6.41 -3.00 -20.96
N ASN A 123 5.81 -2.76 -19.79
CA ASN A 123 4.59 -1.97 -19.73
C ASN A 123 4.91 -0.49 -20.01
N ASN A 124 4.04 0.19 -20.75
CA ASN A 124 4.10 1.65 -20.90
C ASN A 124 3.32 2.34 -19.78
N ALA A 125 3.40 3.67 -19.71
CA ALA A 125 2.75 4.47 -18.67
C ALA A 125 1.23 4.26 -18.60
N LYS A 126 0.57 4.11 -19.76
CA LYS A 126 -0.88 3.87 -19.83
C LYS A 126 -1.28 2.50 -19.28
N THR A 127 -0.54 1.44 -19.64
CA THR A 127 -0.75 0.10 -19.10
C THR A 127 -0.54 0.07 -17.59
N LEU A 128 0.52 0.74 -17.10
CA LEU A 128 0.73 0.92 -15.66
C LEU A 128 -0.41 1.68 -15.00
N GLY A 129 -0.89 2.72 -15.66
CA GLY A 129 -2.03 3.51 -15.23
C GLY A 129 -3.29 2.68 -15.01
N SER A 130 -3.60 1.80 -15.97
CA SER A 130 -4.70 0.85 -15.84
C SER A 130 -4.49 -0.15 -14.68
N HIS A 131 -3.25 -0.60 -14.43
CA HIS A 131 -2.96 -1.42 -13.26
C HIS A 131 -3.20 -0.64 -11.96
N ALA A 132 -2.69 0.59 -11.85
CA ALA A 132 -2.90 1.44 -10.67
C ALA A 132 -4.40 1.70 -10.42
N SER A 133 -5.15 2.09 -11.47
CA SER A 133 -6.60 2.28 -11.44
C SER A 133 -7.36 1.03 -11.00
N ALA A 134 -6.94 -0.16 -11.44
CA ALA A 134 -7.56 -1.42 -11.02
C ALA A 134 -7.35 -1.69 -9.52
N ASN A 135 -6.21 -1.27 -8.97
CA ASN A 135 -5.94 -1.42 -7.54
C ASN A 135 -6.69 -0.39 -6.70
N LEU A 136 -6.78 0.84 -7.19
CA LEU A 136 -7.66 1.85 -6.59
C LEU A 136 -9.13 1.36 -6.57
N SER A 137 -9.58 0.70 -7.64
CA SER A 137 -10.92 0.08 -7.69
C SER A 137 -11.08 -1.09 -6.73
N TYR A 138 -10.03 -1.89 -6.54
CA TYR A 138 -10.04 -2.96 -5.55
C TYR A 138 -10.16 -2.40 -4.13
N MET A 139 -9.33 -1.40 -3.80
CA MET A 139 -9.33 -0.70 -2.51
C MET A 139 -10.70 -0.12 -2.16
N GLU A 140 -11.35 0.52 -3.15
CA GLU A 140 -12.67 1.14 -2.98
C GLU A 140 -13.78 0.12 -2.73
N ASN A 141 -13.77 -0.99 -3.47
CA ASN A 141 -14.87 -1.96 -3.46
C ASN A 141 -14.83 -2.94 -2.28
N HIS A 142 -13.78 -2.91 -1.45
CA HIS A 142 -13.58 -3.84 -0.34
C HIS A 142 -13.45 -3.09 0.99
N GLY A 143 -13.80 -3.78 2.09
CA GLY A 143 -13.18 -3.48 3.37
C GLY A 143 -13.73 -2.42 4.31
N ALA A 144 -14.94 -1.87 4.21
CA ALA A 144 -15.39 -0.94 5.26
C ALA A 144 -16.79 -1.26 5.76
N ARG A 145 -16.90 -2.26 6.64
CA ARG A 145 -18.20 -2.71 7.19
C ARG A 145 -18.81 -1.74 8.20
N ASP A 146 -17.96 -0.91 8.77
CA ASP A 146 -18.17 -0.01 9.90
C ASP A 146 -18.07 1.46 9.48
N LEU A 147 -17.93 1.73 8.18
CA LEU A 147 -18.21 3.07 7.65
C LEU A 147 -19.71 3.23 7.44
N GLU A 148 -20.23 4.38 7.86
CA GLU A 148 -21.58 4.79 7.48
C GLU A 148 -21.69 4.87 5.94
N ASN A 149 -22.79 4.33 5.43
CA ASN A 149 -23.08 4.32 4.01
C ASN A 149 -23.45 5.74 3.54
N ASN A 150 -22.42 6.55 3.26
CA ASN A 150 -22.57 7.85 2.66
C ASN A 150 -22.32 7.77 1.14
N PRO A 151 -23.35 7.97 0.30
CA PRO A 151 -23.21 7.82 -1.15
C PRO A 151 -22.29 8.87 -1.80
N SER A 152 -21.99 9.98 -1.12
CA SER A 152 -21.10 11.02 -1.67
C SER A 152 -19.61 10.77 -1.39
N LEU A 153 -19.28 9.87 -0.45
CA LEU A 153 -17.91 9.60 -0.04
C LEU A 153 -17.43 8.23 -0.54
N SER A 154 -16.18 8.18 -0.99
CA SER A 154 -15.48 6.94 -1.29
C SER A 154 -14.96 6.27 -0.01
N ASN A 155 -14.50 5.04 -0.10
CA ASN A 155 -13.76 4.35 0.96
C ASN A 155 -12.25 4.70 0.94
N ILE A 156 -11.84 5.56 0.00
CA ILE A 156 -10.47 6.01 -0.15
C ILE A 156 -10.25 7.27 0.68
N TYR A 157 -9.14 7.27 1.42
CA TYR A 157 -8.60 8.40 2.15
C TYR A 157 -7.49 9.06 1.33
N ASP A 158 -7.42 10.39 1.41
CA ASP A 158 -6.32 11.19 0.89
C ASP A 158 -5.13 11.26 1.86
N GLU A 159 -4.12 12.06 1.52
CA GLU A 159 -2.89 12.23 2.31
C GLU A 159 -3.13 12.94 3.65
N ASP A 160 -4.23 13.69 3.77
CA ASP A 160 -4.63 14.40 4.99
C ASP A 160 -5.45 13.51 5.93
N GLY A 161 -5.87 12.34 5.44
CA GLY A 161 -6.63 11.35 6.19
C GLY A 161 -8.13 11.57 6.16
N GLU A 162 -8.60 12.34 5.19
CA GLU A 162 -10.01 12.58 4.93
C GLU A 162 -10.52 11.66 3.82
N ARG A 163 -11.78 11.21 3.95
CA ARG A 163 -12.40 10.40 2.90
C ARG A 163 -12.63 11.26 1.66
N MET A 164 -12.08 10.83 0.53
CA MET A 164 -12.30 11.48 -0.75
C MET A 164 -13.77 11.38 -1.16
N SER A 165 -14.29 12.42 -1.80
CA SER A 165 -15.59 12.34 -2.49
C SER A 165 -15.55 11.34 -3.65
N LYS A 166 -16.72 10.84 -4.07
CA LYS A 166 -16.83 9.97 -5.26
C LYS A 166 -16.32 10.66 -6.54
N ASP A 167 -16.49 11.98 -6.66
CA ASP A 167 -16.03 12.75 -7.80
C ASP A 167 -14.49 12.85 -7.83
N GLU A 168 -13.86 13.10 -6.68
CA GLU A 168 -12.39 13.10 -6.55
C GLU A 168 -11.81 11.71 -6.82
N TYR A 169 -12.48 10.66 -6.33
CA TYR A 169 -12.11 9.27 -6.61
C TYR A 169 -12.13 8.96 -8.11
N GLU A 170 -13.23 9.28 -8.81
CA GLU A 170 -13.35 9.01 -10.24
C GLU A 170 -12.36 9.87 -11.05
N LYS A 171 -12.09 11.11 -10.64
CA LYS A 171 -11.06 11.94 -11.24
C LYS A 171 -9.67 11.33 -11.08
N LEU A 172 -9.29 10.91 -9.88
CA LEU A 172 -8.01 10.23 -9.64
C LEU A 172 -7.88 8.97 -10.49
N LYS A 173 -8.95 8.18 -10.59
CA LYS A 173 -8.99 6.98 -11.43
C LYS A 173 -8.80 7.30 -12.92
N GLN A 174 -9.39 8.38 -13.41
CA GLN A 174 -9.17 8.87 -14.78
C GLN A 174 -7.71 9.33 -14.98
N ASP A 175 -7.16 10.09 -14.04
CA ASP A 175 -5.77 10.58 -14.07
C ASP A 175 -4.78 9.39 -14.09
N LEU A 176 -5.00 8.37 -13.26
CA LEU A 176 -4.22 7.14 -13.30
C LEU A 176 -4.31 6.46 -14.66
N ASN A 177 -5.50 6.33 -15.25
CA ASN A 177 -5.69 5.71 -16.56
C ASN A 177 -5.08 6.50 -17.74
N ALA A 178 -4.91 7.82 -17.59
CA ALA A 178 -4.18 8.63 -18.56
C ALA A 178 -2.70 8.23 -18.62
N GLY A 179 -2.15 7.76 -17.49
CA GLY A 179 -0.86 7.07 -17.41
C GLY A 179 -0.05 7.51 -16.20
N VAL A 180 0.78 6.60 -15.69
CA VAL A 180 1.72 6.86 -14.59
C VAL A 180 3.09 6.28 -14.89
N ASP A 181 4.13 6.98 -14.48
CA ASP A 181 5.52 6.53 -14.65
C ASP A 181 5.82 5.30 -13.78
N ALA A 182 5.35 5.34 -12.54
CA ALA A 182 5.47 4.25 -11.59
C ALA A 182 4.36 4.32 -10.55
N PHE A 183 4.09 3.18 -9.92
CA PHE A 183 3.26 3.11 -8.73
C PHE A 183 3.78 2.02 -7.79
N ARG A 184 3.41 2.15 -6.52
CA ARG A 184 3.69 1.17 -5.47
C ARG A 184 2.41 0.87 -4.71
N ARG A 185 2.18 -0.40 -4.46
CA ARG A 185 1.10 -0.88 -3.58
C ARG A 185 1.73 -1.38 -2.31
N THR A 186 1.24 -0.94 -1.18
CA THR A 186 1.71 -1.38 0.13
C THR A 186 0.51 -1.83 0.94
N VAL A 187 0.60 -2.99 1.57
CA VAL A 187 -0.31 -3.42 2.63
C VAL A 187 0.40 -3.24 3.96
N ILE A 188 -0.26 -2.57 4.90
CA ILE A 188 0.18 -2.38 6.28
C ILE A 188 -0.79 -3.13 7.18
N ASP A 189 -0.29 -4.16 7.84
CA ASP A 189 -1.00 -4.96 8.83
C ASP A 189 -0.11 -5.06 10.07
N VAL A 190 -0.65 -4.65 11.22
CA VAL A 190 0.08 -4.57 12.49
C VAL A 190 -0.29 -5.67 13.47
N GLY A 191 -1.30 -6.49 13.15
CA GLY A 191 -1.78 -7.59 14.00
C GLY A 191 -2.24 -7.19 15.40
N GLN A 192 -2.52 -5.90 15.64
CA GLN A 192 -3.01 -5.38 16.91
C GLN A 192 -4.52 -5.27 16.83
N SER A 193 -5.24 -6.09 17.60
CA SER A 193 -6.71 -6.02 17.71
C SER A 193 -7.19 -4.76 18.41
N ASP A 194 -6.32 -4.11 19.17
CA ASP A 194 -6.65 -2.95 20.01
C ASP A 194 -6.63 -1.63 19.23
N LEU A 195 -6.20 -1.66 17.96
CA LEU A 195 -6.22 -0.49 17.09
C LEU A 195 -7.51 -0.49 16.27
N ASP A 196 -8.23 0.61 16.33
CA ASP A 196 -9.41 0.82 15.50
C ASP A 196 -9.06 1.49 14.16
N ARG A 197 -10.08 1.93 13.43
CA ARG A 197 -9.87 2.63 12.15
C ARG A 197 -9.15 3.95 12.33
N ASP A 198 -9.49 4.73 13.35
CA ASP A 198 -8.95 6.08 13.52
C ASP A 198 -7.48 5.98 13.90
N ASP A 199 -7.13 4.99 14.73
CA ASP A 199 -5.75 4.59 14.98
C ASP A 199 -5.02 4.17 13.70
N MET A 200 -5.65 3.33 12.86
CA MET A 200 -5.04 2.88 11.60
C MET A 200 -4.91 4.03 10.57
N ASN A 201 -5.85 4.97 10.54
CA ASN A 201 -5.78 6.18 9.71
C ASN A 201 -4.57 7.02 10.14
N ARG A 202 -4.50 7.34 11.43
CA ARG A 202 -3.37 8.07 12.01
C ARG A 202 -2.04 7.36 11.78
N LEU A 203 -1.99 6.04 11.99
CA LEU A 203 -0.81 5.22 11.76
C LEU A 203 -0.30 5.34 10.32
N VAL A 204 -1.18 5.16 9.33
CA VAL A 204 -0.81 5.24 7.90
C VAL A 204 -0.24 6.61 7.58
N ARG A 205 -0.96 7.66 7.99
CA ARG A 205 -0.65 9.05 7.66
C ARG A 205 0.67 9.50 8.28
N GLU A 206 0.83 9.30 9.59
CA GLU A 206 2.08 9.64 10.28
C GLU A 206 3.26 8.79 9.78
N SER A 207 3.04 7.50 9.51
CA SER A 207 4.13 6.63 9.02
C SER A 207 4.63 7.03 7.64
N LEU A 208 3.72 7.40 6.73
CA LEU A 208 4.09 7.81 5.38
C LEU A 208 4.74 9.19 5.38
N GLN A 209 4.20 10.14 6.15
CA GLN A 209 4.81 11.46 6.31
C GLN A 209 6.23 11.35 6.87
N GLU A 210 6.40 10.67 8.01
CA GLU A 210 7.72 10.53 8.64
C GLU A 210 8.69 9.74 7.75
N PHE A 211 8.20 8.74 7.01
CA PHE A 211 9.03 8.05 6.04
C PHE A 211 9.51 8.98 4.91
N GLN A 212 8.64 9.83 4.37
CA GLN A 212 9.01 10.80 3.34
C GLN A 212 10.05 11.80 3.86
N GLU A 213 9.87 12.28 5.09
CA GLU A 213 10.82 13.16 5.77
C GLU A 213 12.19 12.49 5.98
N LYS A 214 12.21 11.27 6.56
CA LYS A 214 13.46 10.53 6.84
C LYS A 214 14.19 10.06 5.58
N SER A 215 13.47 9.74 4.51
CA SER A 215 14.06 9.18 3.27
C SER A 215 14.33 10.22 2.17
N GLY A 216 13.76 11.43 2.28
CA GLY A 216 13.77 12.44 1.21
C GLY A 216 12.96 12.02 -0.03
N LYS A 217 12.15 10.96 0.07
CA LYS A 217 11.23 10.54 -1.00
C LYS A 217 10.00 11.43 -0.98
N GLN A 218 9.49 11.79 -2.16
CA GLN A 218 8.35 12.69 -2.32
C GLN A 218 7.41 12.07 -3.35
N PHE A 219 6.28 11.52 -2.92
CA PHE A 219 5.32 10.85 -3.79
C PHE A 219 3.90 11.08 -3.30
N LYS A 220 2.93 11.02 -4.20
CA LYS A 220 1.52 11.07 -3.81
C LYS A 220 1.05 9.71 -3.34
N TYR A 221 0.08 9.68 -2.43
CA TYR A 221 -0.55 8.44 -2.03
C TYR A 221 -2.03 8.63 -1.67
N VAL A 222 -2.76 7.53 -1.81
CA VAL A 222 -4.11 7.38 -1.26
C VAL A 222 -4.19 6.01 -0.61
N TYR A 223 -5.14 5.81 0.29
CA TYR A 223 -5.26 4.53 0.98
C TYR A 223 -6.70 4.17 1.33
N ALA A 224 -6.93 2.91 1.63
CA ALA A 224 -8.18 2.41 2.18
C ALA A 224 -7.86 1.56 3.42
N ILE A 225 -8.72 1.65 4.42
CA ILE A 225 -8.62 0.85 5.64
C ILE A 225 -9.67 -0.24 5.56
N HIS A 226 -9.20 -1.48 5.57
CA HIS A 226 -10.00 -2.69 5.41
C HIS A 226 -10.29 -3.35 6.78
N THR A 227 -11.57 -3.48 7.12
CA THR A 227 -12.13 -4.04 8.36
C THR A 227 -13.07 -5.23 8.10
N ASP A 228 -13.16 -5.71 6.87
CA ASP A 228 -13.98 -6.86 6.49
C ASP A 228 -13.31 -8.21 6.76
N THR A 229 -12.07 -8.19 7.24
CA THR A 229 -11.27 -9.33 7.68
C THR A 229 -11.06 -9.32 9.21
N ASP A 230 -10.60 -10.44 9.77
CA ASP A 230 -10.33 -10.57 11.21
C ASP A 230 -9.31 -9.57 11.76
N GLN A 231 -8.42 -9.07 10.90
CA GLN A 231 -7.41 -8.06 11.23
C GLN A 231 -7.66 -6.81 10.39
N ILE A 232 -7.70 -5.66 11.06
CA ILE A 232 -7.73 -4.37 10.38
C ILE A 232 -6.39 -4.15 9.67
N HIS A 233 -6.44 -3.75 8.40
CA HIS A 233 -5.24 -3.51 7.62
C HIS A 233 -5.47 -2.40 6.60
N ALA A 234 -4.41 -1.71 6.21
CA ALA A 234 -4.48 -0.63 5.23
C ALA A 234 -3.86 -1.06 3.90
N HIS A 235 -4.52 -0.71 2.79
CA HIS A 235 -3.95 -0.76 1.45
C HIS A 235 -3.60 0.66 1.03
N VAL A 236 -2.34 0.89 0.67
CA VAL A 236 -1.81 2.18 0.23
C VAL A 236 -1.40 2.08 -1.23
N LEU A 237 -1.88 3.01 -2.05
CA LEU A 237 -1.46 3.20 -3.44
C LEU A 237 -0.65 4.48 -3.54
N SER A 238 0.66 4.36 -3.76
CA SER A 238 1.55 5.49 -4.04
C SER A 238 1.83 5.60 -5.54
N HIS A 239 1.82 6.80 -6.11
CA HIS A 239 2.02 7.03 -7.55
C HIS A 239 2.72 8.37 -7.83
N GLY A 240 3.28 8.53 -9.05
CA GLY A 240 4.21 9.62 -9.37
C GLY A 240 5.43 9.16 -10.17
N LYS A 241 6.56 9.88 -10.07
CA LYS A 241 7.75 9.56 -10.88
C LYS A 241 8.47 8.32 -10.35
N SER A 242 9.14 7.62 -11.25
CA SER A 242 9.84 6.37 -10.94
C SER A 242 10.89 6.51 -9.83
N HIS A 243 11.71 7.58 -9.85
CA HIS A 243 12.76 7.78 -8.84
C HIS A 243 12.23 8.21 -7.46
N GLU A 244 11.05 8.83 -7.42
CA GLU A 244 10.35 9.26 -6.22
C GLU A 244 9.76 8.07 -5.43
N ILE A 245 9.28 7.04 -6.14
CA ILE A 245 8.56 5.89 -5.55
C ILE A 245 9.43 4.64 -5.42
N ASN A 246 10.50 4.56 -6.20
CA ASN A 246 11.43 3.45 -6.12
C ASN A 246 12.14 3.47 -4.76
N MET A 247 12.03 2.37 -4.02
CA MET A 247 12.59 2.18 -2.69
C MET A 247 13.66 1.09 -2.77
N THR A 248 14.83 1.36 -2.19
CA THR A 248 15.88 0.35 -2.02
C THR A 248 15.51 -0.57 -0.85
N LYS A 249 16.36 -1.56 -0.56
CA LYS A 249 16.13 -2.43 0.61
C LYS A 249 16.19 -1.64 1.92
N GLU A 250 17.07 -0.65 1.98
CA GLU A 250 17.26 0.25 3.11
C GLU A 250 16.03 1.14 3.30
N HIS A 251 15.49 1.72 2.21
CA HIS A 251 14.23 2.47 2.28
C HIS A 251 13.05 1.58 2.73
N LEU A 252 12.95 0.35 2.24
CA LEU A 252 11.90 -0.59 2.67
C LEU A 252 12.06 -1.00 4.14
N GLN A 253 13.28 -1.13 4.63
CA GLN A 253 13.55 -1.43 6.04
C GLN A 253 13.22 -0.23 6.93
N LEU A 254 13.63 0.97 6.51
CA LEU A 254 13.27 2.23 7.18
C LEU A 254 11.76 2.35 7.29
N PHE A 255 11.02 2.13 6.20
CA PHE A 255 9.56 2.22 6.23
C PHE A 255 8.92 1.24 7.22
N LYS A 256 9.43 0.00 7.28
CA LYS A 256 8.98 -0.99 8.29
C LYS A 256 9.26 -0.53 9.71
N GLN A 257 10.43 0.08 9.94
CA GLN A 257 10.81 0.62 11.25
C GLN A 257 9.88 1.79 11.63
N THR A 258 9.65 2.73 10.72
CA THR A 258 8.72 3.85 10.93
C THR A 258 7.32 3.37 11.32
N VAL A 259 6.75 2.41 10.58
CA VAL A 259 5.43 1.84 10.93
C VAL A 259 5.46 1.22 12.33
N GLY A 260 6.54 0.51 12.70
CA GLY A 260 6.66 -0.08 14.02
C GLY A 260 6.87 0.90 15.17
N GLU A 261 7.67 1.94 14.95
CA GLU A 261 7.82 3.06 15.89
C GLU A 261 6.45 3.70 16.16
N LYS A 262 5.72 4.02 15.09
CA LYS A 262 4.38 4.64 15.17
C LYS A 262 3.32 3.74 15.79
N THR A 263 3.33 2.45 15.48
CA THR A 263 2.45 1.48 16.13
C THR A 263 2.71 1.43 17.64
N ASN A 264 3.99 1.44 18.04
CA ASN A 264 4.35 1.42 19.46
C ASN A 264 3.98 2.74 20.17
N GLU A 265 4.11 3.88 19.50
CA GLU A 265 3.64 5.18 20.03
C GLU A 265 2.13 5.16 20.30
N LEU A 266 1.31 4.76 19.32
CA LEU A 266 -0.15 4.66 19.48
C LEU A 266 -0.55 3.75 20.65
N LEU A 267 0.04 2.56 20.74
CA LEU A 267 -0.25 1.63 21.84
C LEU A 267 0.19 2.16 23.22
N GLN A 268 1.21 3.03 23.28
CA GLN A 268 1.61 3.68 24.53
C GLN A 268 0.66 4.80 24.91
N GLU A 269 0.20 5.60 23.95
CA GLU A 269 -0.81 6.64 24.14
C GLU A 269 -2.12 6.06 24.68
N GLN A 270 -2.65 5.01 24.05
CA GLN A 270 -3.86 4.32 24.52
C GLN A 270 -3.72 3.80 25.96
N LYS A 271 -2.55 3.25 26.33
CA LYS A 271 -2.30 2.78 27.70
C LYS A 271 -2.30 3.92 28.72
N LEU A 272 -1.78 5.08 28.34
CA LEU A 272 -1.76 6.26 29.19
C LEU A 272 -3.16 6.86 29.35
N GLU A 273 -3.95 6.91 28.29
CA GLU A 273 -5.35 7.37 28.31
C GLU A 273 -6.22 6.47 29.17
N ASN A 274 -6.21 5.15 28.90
CA ASN A 274 -6.94 4.17 29.72
C ASN A 274 -6.52 4.20 31.19
N GLY A 275 -5.23 4.41 31.48
CA GLY A 275 -4.74 4.54 32.85
C GLY A 275 -5.23 5.82 33.56
N ARG A 276 -5.39 6.93 32.82
CA ARG A 276 -5.96 8.17 33.35
C ARG A 276 -7.44 8.01 33.64
N ASP A 277 -8.21 7.42 32.74
CA ASP A 277 -9.65 7.22 32.90
C ASP A 277 -9.97 6.36 34.12
N GLN A 278 -9.24 5.24 34.29
CA GLN A 278 -9.36 4.40 35.49
C GLN A 278 -9.03 5.15 36.78
N SER A 279 -8.05 6.07 36.74
CA SER A 279 -7.69 6.88 37.90
C SER A 279 -8.77 7.91 38.27
N PHE A 280 -9.40 8.53 37.27
CA PHE A 280 -10.51 9.46 37.47
C PHE A 280 -11.76 8.75 37.98
N GLU A 281 -12.11 7.60 37.40
CA GLU A 281 -13.26 6.81 37.84
C GLU A 281 -13.12 6.37 39.31
N LYS A 282 -11.93 5.93 39.70
CA LYS A 282 -11.63 5.58 41.10
C LYS A 282 -11.78 6.78 42.05
N GLN A 283 -11.39 7.98 41.63
CA GLN A 283 -11.55 9.19 42.43
C GLN A 283 -13.02 9.60 42.57
N MET A 284 -13.82 9.50 41.51
CA MET A 284 -15.27 9.76 41.59
C MET A 284 -15.97 8.77 42.52
N ASN A 285 -15.72 7.47 42.37
CA ASN A 285 -16.35 6.45 43.21
C ASN A 285 -16.00 6.65 44.70
N GLN A 286 -14.74 6.96 45.01
CA GLN A 286 -14.33 7.29 46.38
C GLN A 286 -14.97 8.57 46.94
N SER A 287 -15.34 9.52 46.08
CA SER A 287 -15.99 10.76 46.49
C SER A 287 -17.48 10.53 46.76
N ASN A 288 -18.15 9.77 45.89
CA ASN A 288 -19.55 9.36 46.06
C ASN A 288 -19.75 8.49 47.31
N ASP A 289 -18.81 7.58 47.60
CA ASP A 289 -18.86 6.76 48.82
C ASP A 289 -18.75 7.60 50.10
N LYS A 290 -17.93 8.67 50.07
CA LYS A 290 -17.80 9.61 51.18
C LYS A 290 -19.06 10.46 51.36
N GLU A 291 -19.67 10.94 50.27
CA GLU A 291 -20.93 11.69 50.34
C GLU A 291 -22.07 10.82 50.89
N ASN A 292 -22.19 9.57 50.42
CA ASN A 292 -23.21 8.64 50.92
C ASN A 292 -23.00 8.25 52.39
N GLN A 293 -21.76 8.09 52.85
CA GLN A 293 -21.48 7.88 54.29
C GLN A 293 -21.82 9.11 55.14
N THR A 294 -21.63 10.32 54.61
CA THR A 294 -21.94 11.56 55.34
C THR A 294 -23.45 11.73 55.49
N LEU A 295 -24.24 11.39 54.47
CA LEU A 295 -25.71 11.45 54.50
C LEU A 295 -26.36 10.41 55.42
N LEU A 296 -25.73 9.26 55.65
CA LEU A 296 -26.20 8.22 56.59
C LEU A 296 -25.85 8.53 58.06
N SER A 297 -25.04 9.55 58.31
CA SER A 297 -24.57 9.94 59.64
C SER A 297 -25.29 11.16 60.23
N LEU A 298 -26.28 11.70 59.50
CA LEU A 298 -27.19 12.79 59.90
C LEU A 298 -28.58 12.23 60.19
#